data_AF-D3CW00-F1
#
_entry.id   AF-D3CW00-F1
#
_cell.length_a   1.000
_cell.length_b   1.000
_cell.length_c   1.000
_cell.angle_alpha   90.00
_cell.angle_beta   90.00
_cell.angle_gamma   90.00
#
_symmetry.space_group_name_H-M   'P 1'
#
loop_
_entity.id
_entity.type
_entity.pdbx_description
1 polymer ?
#
loop_
_entity_poly.entity_id
_entity_poly.type
_entity_poly.pdbx_seq_one_letter_code
_entity_poly.pdbx_strand_id
1 'polypeptide(L)'
;MDYKAISGAVPAQLGNSVTFNVGLPYIPKRGGGMLFYMVDTRKGNHVYRILVNGNEQCKIALPDGNNFATLHTEVGHLGTVNVISFESDTPDAAPVDILNVTLFYGA
;
A
#
# COMPACT_ATOMS: atom_id res chain seq x y z
N MET A 1 4.26 -23.10 -5.94
CA MET A 1 3.14 -22.17 -5.69
C MET A 1 3.32 -21.04 -6.68
N ASP A 2 2.36 -20.83 -7.57
CA ASP A 2 2.46 -19.82 -8.62
C ASP A 2 2.02 -18.48 -8.05
N TYR A 3 2.95 -17.52 -7.96
CA TYR A 3 2.69 -16.15 -7.53
C TYR A 3 2.81 -15.23 -8.73
N LYS A 4 1.92 -14.25 -8.82
CA LYS A 4 2.01 -13.16 -9.79
C LYS A 4 2.28 -11.85 -9.08
N ALA A 5 3.01 -10.97 -9.75
CA ALA A 5 3.33 -9.63 -9.26
C ALA A 5 2.81 -8.58 -10.23
N ILE A 6 2.27 -7.49 -9.69
CA ILE A 6 1.99 -6.27 -10.43
C ILE A 6 2.69 -5.13 -9.70
N SER A 7 3.52 -4.37 -10.42
CA SER A 7 4.22 -3.18 -9.93
C SER A 7 3.77 -1.96 -10.72
N GLY A 8 3.46 -0.86 -10.04
CA GLY A 8 3.26 0.44 -10.67
C GLY A 8 4.38 1.39 -10.25
N ALA A 9 4.95 2.13 -11.20
CA ALA A 9 5.76 3.30 -10.87
C ALA A 9 4.82 4.43 -10.42
N VAL A 10 5.07 5.03 -9.26
CA VAL A 10 4.21 6.09 -8.71
C VAL A 10 5.06 7.32 -8.44
N PRO A 11 5.00 8.36 -9.27
CA PRO A 11 5.41 9.69 -8.87
C PRO A 11 4.19 10.38 -8.29
N ALA A 12 4.04 10.37 -6.97
CA ALA A 12 3.08 11.23 -6.32
C ALA A 12 3.66 11.64 -4.97
N GLN A 13 3.92 12.93 -4.80
CA GLN A 13 3.97 13.52 -3.47
C GLN A 13 2.54 13.49 -2.93
N LEU A 14 2.35 12.89 -1.77
CA LEU A 14 1.05 12.40 -1.34
C LEU A 14 0.38 13.38 -0.38
N GLY A 15 -0.78 13.94 -0.75
CA GLY A 15 -1.65 14.58 0.24
C GLY A 15 -2.18 13.57 1.28
N ASN A 16 -3.24 13.94 2.02
CA ASN A 16 -3.81 13.12 3.10
C ASN A 16 -4.24 11.69 2.71
N SER A 17 -4.43 11.41 1.42
CA SER A 17 -4.79 10.10 0.89
C SER A 17 -4.18 9.85 -0.48
N VAL A 18 -3.86 8.58 -0.72
CA VAL A 18 -3.20 8.07 -1.93
C VAL A 18 -3.96 6.88 -2.39
N THR A 19 -4.26 6.77 -3.69
CA THR A 19 -5.07 5.67 -4.20
C THR A 19 -4.49 5.06 -5.47
N PHE A 20 -4.47 3.73 -5.53
CA PHE A 20 -3.97 2.92 -6.63
C PHE A 20 -5.07 2.01 -7.17
N ASN A 21 -5.29 2.04 -8.48
CA ASN A 21 -6.17 1.09 -9.15
C ASN A 21 -5.34 -0.10 -9.65
N VAL A 22 -5.68 -1.31 -9.22
CA VAL A 22 -5.00 -2.55 -9.59
C VAL A 22 -5.99 -3.50 -10.25
N GLY A 23 -5.78 -3.74 -11.54
CA GLY A 23 -6.50 -4.76 -12.31
C GLY A 23 -5.82 -6.12 -12.17
N LEU A 24 -6.55 -7.13 -11.69
CA LEU A 24 -6.12 -8.52 -11.67
C LEU A 24 -6.80 -9.28 -12.82
N PRO A 25 -6.08 -10.16 -13.55
CA PRO A 25 -6.66 -10.94 -14.65
C PRO A 25 -7.70 -11.96 -14.16
N TYR A 26 -7.70 -12.30 -12.87
CA TYR A 26 -8.67 -13.16 -12.21
C TYR A 26 -8.61 -12.92 -10.70
N ILE A 27 -9.62 -13.41 -9.98
CA ILE A 27 -9.69 -13.37 -8.52
C ILE A 27 -8.67 -14.36 -7.93
N PRO A 28 -7.78 -13.95 -7.02
CA PRO A 28 -6.80 -14.86 -6.42
C PRO A 28 -7.46 -16.03 -5.70
N LYS A 29 -6.90 -17.24 -5.82
CA LYS A 29 -7.49 -18.47 -5.23
C LYS A 29 -7.66 -18.42 -3.70
N ARG A 30 -6.76 -17.69 -3.02
CA ARG A 30 -6.81 -17.47 -1.57
C ARG A 30 -7.55 -16.19 -1.18
N GLY A 31 -8.13 -15.49 -2.15
CA GLY A 31 -8.82 -14.22 -1.96
C GLY A 31 -7.93 -13.05 -1.56
N GLY A 32 -6.60 -13.22 -1.43
CA GLY A 32 -5.70 -12.19 -0.91
C GLY A 32 -4.30 -12.23 -1.53
N GLY A 33 -3.41 -11.43 -0.96
CA GLY A 33 -2.04 -11.24 -1.42
C GLY A 33 -1.16 -10.54 -0.39
N MET A 34 0.07 -10.23 -0.81
CA MET A 34 1.07 -9.50 -0.04
C MET A 34 1.40 -8.22 -0.79
N LEU A 35 1.12 -7.08 -0.16
CA LEU A 35 1.44 -5.77 -0.69
C LEU A 35 2.79 -5.34 -0.14
N PHE A 36 3.78 -5.13 -1.00
CA PHE A 36 5.08 -4.56 -0.67
C PHE A 36 5.13 -3.11 -1.14
N TYR A 37 5.69 -2.23 -0.33
CA TYR A 37 5.79 -0.82 -0.66
C TYR A 37 7.01 -0.18 -0.02
N MET A 38 7.58 0.80 -0.73
CA MET A 38 8.74 1.57 -0.27
C MET A 38 8.30 2.99 0.06
N VAL A 39 8.59 3.44 1.28
CA VAL A 39 8.18 4.75 1.81
C VAL A 39 9.40 5.58 2.21
N ASP A 40 9.35 6.88 1.99
CA ASP A 40 10.28 7.85 2.59
C ASP A 40 9.85 8.19 4.02
N THR A 41 10.71 7.92 5.00
CA THR A 41 10.44 8.18 6.43
C THR A 41 11.09 9.46 6.94
N ARG A 42 11.77 10.25 6.08
CA ARG A 42 12.54 11.45 6.47
C ARG A 42 11.74 12.50 7.22
N LYS A 43 10.46 12.64 6.91
CA LYS A 43 9.54 13.57 7.55
C LYS A 43 8.63 12.87 8.55
N GLY A 44 9.22 11.96 9.34
CA GLY A 44 8.49 10.92 10.06
C GLY A 44 7.33 11.32 10.97
N ASN A 45 6.73 10.27 11.51
CA ASN A 45 5.63 10.22 12.47
C ASN A 45 4.23 10.51 11.95
N HIS A 46 3.75 9.60 11.10
CA HIS A 46 2.33 9.46 10.81
C HIS A 46 1.93 7.98 10.85
N VAL A 47 0.76 7.73 11.44
CA VAL A 47 0.09 6.43 11.33
C VAL A 47 -0.69 6.44 10.03
N TYR A 48 -0.47 5.44 9.19
CA TYR A 48 -1.23 5.26 7.95
C TYR A 48 -2.10 4.02 8.02
N ARG A 49 -3.34 4.15 7.56
CA ARG A 49 -4.23 3.04 7.25
C ARG A 49 -4.06 2.63 5.81
N ILE A 50 -3.91 1.35 5.59
CA ILE A 50 -3.95 0.74 4.26
C ILE A 50 -5.36 0.21 4.06
N LEU A 51 -6.07 0.74 3.08
CA LEU A 51 -7.39 0.30 2.67
C LEU A 51 -7.31 -0.48 1.37
N VAL A 52 -8.10 -1.54 1.25
CA VAL A 52 -8.35 -2.24 -0.02
C VAL A 52 -9.85 -2.27 -0.24
N ASN A 53 -10.30 -1.65 -1.32
CA ASN A 53 -11.72 -1.46 -1.64
C ASN A 53 -12.50 -0.80 -0.49
N GLY A 54 -11.87 0.15 0.19
CA GLY A 54 -12.42 0.85 1.36
C GLY A 54 -12.37 0.07 2.68
N ASN A 55 -11.88 -1.18 2.68
CA ASN A 55 -11.73 -1.98 3.89
C ASN A 55 -10.33 -1.85 4.46
N GLU A 56 -10.22 -1.50 5.74
CA GLU A 56 -8.93 -1.45 6.44
C GLU A 56 -8.28 -2.83 6.49
N GLN A 57 -7.06 -2.90 5.98
CA GLN A 57 -6.23 -4.11 6.00
C GLN A 57 -5.23 -4.06 7.15
N CYS A 58 -4.56 -2.91 7.30
CA CYS A 58 -3.49 -2.75 8.26
C CYS A 58 -3.29 -1.27 8.62
N LYS A 59 -2.74 -1.04 9.81
CA LYS A 59 -2.17 0.24 10.21
C LYS A 59 -0.66 0.11 10.32
N ILE A 60 0.04 1.07 9.73
CA ILE A 60 1.49 1.18 9.84
C ILE A 60 1.85 2.45 10.59
N ALA A 61 2.74 2.32 11.56
CA ALA A 61 3.41 3.46 12.18
C ALA A 61 4.78 3.60 11.54
N LEU A 62 5.06 4.77 10.97
CA LEU A 62 6.36 5.08 10.40
C LEU A 62 7.16 5.90 11.42
N PRO A 63 8.21 5.31 12.04
CA PRO A 63 9.03 6.04 12.99
C PRO A 63 9.82 7.16 12.30
N ASP A 64 10.17 8.19 13.06
CA ASP A 64 11.12 9.20 12.63
C ASP A 64 12.46 8.56 12.23
N GLY A 65 12.93 8.83 11.02
CA GLY A 65 14.19 8.26 10.54
C GLY A 65 14.64 8.86 9.22
N ASN A 66 15.95 8.82 8.95
CA ASN A 66 16.56 9.63 7.88
C ASN A 66 16.45 9.07 6.44
N ASN A 67 15.76 7.94 6.20
CA ASN A 67 15.88 7.17 4.95
C ASN A 67 14.56 6.57 4.44
N PHE A 68 14.67 5.55 3.58
CA PHE A 68 13.55 4.79 3.04
C PHE A 68 13.36 3.48 3.81
N ALA A 69 12.11 3.08 4.00
CA ALA A 69 11.74 1.79 4.54
C ALA A 69 10.96 0.97 3.50
N THR A 70 11.28 -0.32 3.39
CA THR A 70 10.46 -1.28 2.65
C THR A 70 9.60 -2.03 3.66
N LEU A 71 8.29 -1.94 3.47
CA LEU A 71 7.30 -2.58 4.33
C LEU A 71 6.45 -3.54 3.50
N HIS A 72 5.78 -4.44 4.20
CA HIS A 72 4.81 -5.32 3.60
C HIS A 72 3.59 -5.48 4.50
N THR A 73 2.42 -5.69 3.88
CA THR A 73 1.22 -6.10 4.60
C THR A 73 0.48 -7.18 3.83
N GLU A 74 -0.10 -8.13 4.57
CA GLU A 74 -1.10 -9.03 4.01
C GLU A 74 -2.36 -8.21 3.68
N VAL A 75 -2.93 -8.47 2.51
CA VAL A 75 -4.19 -7.87 2.07
C VAL A 75 -5.17 -8.97 1.69
N GLY A 76 -6.40 -8.86 2.20
CA GLY A 76 -7.50 -9.77 1.89
C GLY A 76 -8.49 -9.20 0.88
N HIS A 77 -9.42 -10.05 0.45
CA HIS A 77 -10.56 -9.72 -0.41
C HIS A 77 -10.22 -8.96 -1.70
N LEU A 78 -9.26 -9.50 -2.45
CA LEU A 78 -8.90 -9.01 -3.78
C LEU A 78 -9.94 -9.45 -4.83
N GLY A 79 -10.49 -8.50 -5.57
CA GLY A 79 -11.31 -8.71 -6.75
C GLY A 79 -10.51 -8.61 -8.05
N THR A 80 -11.20 -8.51 -9.19
CA THR A 80 -10.58 -8.25 -10.50
C THR A 80 -10.16 -6.79 -10.66
N VAL A 81 -10.81 -5.87 -9.93
CA VAL A 81 -10.43 -4.46 -9.83
C VAL A 81 -10.31 -4.15 -8.34
N ASN A 82 -9.18 -3.60 -7.94
CA ASN A 82 -8.90 -3.27 -6.56
C ASN A 82 -8.45 -1.82 -6.44
N VAL A 83 -8.96 -1.15 -5.43
CA VAL A 83 -8.57 0.20 -5.05
C VAL A 83 -7.76 0.08 -3.77
N ILE A 84 -6.44 0.32 -3.84
CA ILE A 84 -5.55 0.31 -2.68
C ILE A 84 -5.31 1.75 -2.27
N SER A 85 -5.62 2.09 -1.02
CA SER A 85 -5.42 3.45 -0.52
C SER A 85 -4.54 3.50 0.72
N PHE A 86 -3.70 4.52 0.82
CA PHE A 86 -2.94 4.85 2.02
C PHE A 86 -3.49 6.16 2.57
N GLU A 87 -4.03 6.13 3.78
CA GLU A 87 -4.67 7.27 4.43
C GLU A 87 -3.98 7.62 5.74
N SER A 88 -3.69 8.90 5.97
CA SER A 88 -3.15 9.34 7.26
C SER A 88 -4.23 9.31 8.34
N ASP A 89 -3.91 8.75 9.50
CA ASP A 89 -4.69 8.88 10.75
C ASP A 89 -4.35 10.15 11.52
N THR A 90 -3.27 10.84 11.14
CA THR A 90 -2.82 12.07 11.79
C THR A 90 -3.33 13.28 10.98
N PRO A 91 -4.23 14.10 11.55
CA PRO A 91 -4.58 15.39 10.97
C PRO A 91 -3.31 16.23 10.87
N ASP A 92 -3.10 16.89 9.73
CA ASP A 92 -1.92 17.74 9.46
C ASP A 92 -0.59 16.99 9.27
N ALA A 93 -0.66 15.69 8.97
CA ALA A 93 0.51 14.93 8.56
C ALA A 93 1.22 15.52 7.35
N ALA A 94 2.54 15.52 7.37
CA ALA A 94 3.31 15.74 6.16
C ALA A 94 3.01 14.63 5.15
N PRO A 95 2.98 14.94 3.85
CA PRO A 95 3.03 13.95 2.79
C PRO A 95 4.11 12.88 3.03
N VAL A 96 3.72 11.60 2.98
CA VAL A 96 4.68 10.49 2.86
C VAL A 96 4.86 10.17 1.41
N ASP A 97 6.10 10.00 0.95
CA ASP A 97 6.36 9.61 -0.43
C ASP A 97 6.39 8.08 -0.53
N ILE A 98 5.50 7.51 -1.35
CA ILE A 98 5.50 6.08 -1.70
C ILE A 98 6.21 5.95 -3.03
N LEU A 99 7.42 5.39 -2.99
CA LEU A 99 8.31 5.29 -4.15
C LEU A 99 7.98 4.11 -5.06
N ASN A 100 7.47 3.04 -4.46
CA ASN A 100 7.16 1.82 -5.19
C ASN A 100 6.05 1.04 -4.46
N VAL A 101 5.19 0.38 -5.24
CA VAL A 101 4.18 -0.54 -4.75
C VAL A 101 4.20 -1.80 -5.61
N THR A 102 4.21 -2.97 -4.99
CA THR A 102 4.17 -4.27 -5.65
C THR A 102 3.22 -5.20 -4.92
N LEU A 103 2.20 -5.71 -5.61
CA LEU A 103 1.27 -6.69 -5.06
C LEU A 103 1.63 -8.08 -5.56
N PHE A 104 1.90 -9.00 -4.63
CA PHE A 104 2.04 -10.43 -4.90
C PHE A 104 0.74 -11.15 -4.55
N TYR A 105 0.21 -11.99 -5.43
CA TYR A 105 -1.01 -12.74 -5.16
C TYR A 105 -0.93 -14.17 -5.69
N GLY A 106 -1.68 -15.07 -5.05
CA GLY A 106 -1.72 -16.48 -5.42
C GLY A 106 -2.54 -16.71 -6.69
N ALA A 107 -1.92 -17.37 -7.68
CA ALA A 107 -2.56 -17.76 -8.93
C ALA A 107 -3.36 -19.07 -8.84
#